data_AF-A0A1Z9LQ58-F1
#
_entry.id   AF-A0A1Z9LQ58-F1
#
_cell.length_a   1.000
_cell.length_b   1.000
_cell.length_c   1.000
_cell.angle_alpha   90.00
_cell.angle_beta   90.00
_cell.angle_gamma   90.00
#
_symmetry.space_group_name_H-M   'P 1'
#
loop_
_entity.id
_entity.type
_entity.pdbx_description
1 polymer ?
#
loop_
_entity_poly.entity_id
_entity_poly.type
_entity_poly.pdbx_seq_one_letter_code
_entity_poly.pdbx_strand_id
1 'polypeptide(L)'
;MRNFISQIPNELIESARVDGANELTIFYKIVLPLVRPAMAALGVLIFSFVWNDFFWSLILSPISPSGMLAPAGLATIIKGRFYNEYNVMAVGSILVALPPVVLFFLLQKQFISGLTMGATKG
;
A
#
# COMPACT_ATOMS: atom_id res chain seq x y z
N MET A 1 6.77 0.18 10.67
CA MET A 1 6.10 -0.82 11.53
C MET A 1 6.69 -0.92 12.93
N ARG A 2 8.02 -1.07 13.11
CA ARG A 2 8.66 -1.16 14.44
C ARG A 2 8.17 -0.10 15.44
N ASN A 3 8.22 1.19 15.06
CA ASN A 3 7.79 2.28 15.95
C ASN A 3 6.31 2.20 16.35
N PHE A 4 5.43 1.69 15.47
CA PHE A 4 4.00 1.55 15.77
C PHE A 4 3.75 0.39 16.73
N ILE A 5 4.47 -0.73 16.55
CA ILE A 5 4.41 -1.88 17.45
C ILE A 5 4.96 -1.50 18.83
N SER A 6 6.03 -0.71 18.90
CA SER A 6 6.60 -0.22 20.16
C SER A 6 5.68 0.73 20.94
N GLN A 7 4.60 1.23 20.33
CA GLN A 7 3.59 2.03 21.04
C GLN A 7 2.54 1.18 21.75
N ILE A 8 2.47 -0.13 21.47
CA ILE A 8 1.55 -1.05 22.13
C ILE A 8 1.99 -1.20 23.60
N PRO A 9 1.10 -0.96 24.58
CA PRO A 9 1.42 -1.16 26.00
C PRO A 9 1.87 -2.59 26.29
N ASN A 10 3.03 -2.75 26.95
CA ASN A 10 3.53 -4.07 27.34
C ASN A 10 2.57 -4.81 28.28
N GLU A 11 1.78 -4.08 29.08
CA GLU A 11 0.78 -4.62 29.99
C GLU A 11 -0.26 -5.52 29.29
N LEU A 12 -0.63 -5.21 28.04
CA LEU A 12 -1.54 -6.05 27.24
C LEU A 12 -0.91 -7.39 26.85
N ILE A 13 0.41 -7.42 26.67
CA ILE A 13 1.15 -8.64 26.31
C ILE A 13 1.39 -9.47 27.58
N GLU A 14 1.75 -8.82 28.68
CA GLU A 14 1.98 -9.47 29.97
C GLU A 14 0.70 -10.10 30.54
N SER A 15 -0.44 -9.39 30.49
CA SER A 15 -1.73 -9.95 30.89
C SER A 15 -2.10 -11.19 30.07
N ALA A 16 -1.91 -11.14 28.75
CA ALA A 16 -2.17 -12.31 27.89
C ALA A 16 -1.27 -13.51 28.22
N ARG A 17 -0.01 -13.27 28.63
CA ARG A 17 0.88 -14.34 29.10
C ARG A 17 0.44 -14.91 30.44
N VAL A 18 -0.02 -14.07 31.37
CA VAL A 18 -0.59 -14.51 32.65
C VAL A 18 -1.84 -15.37 32.42
N ASP A 19 -2.64 -15.06 31.41
CA ASP A 19 -3.79 -15.86 30.97
C ASP A 19 -3.41 -17.15 30.20
N GLY A 20 -2.11 -17.45 30.09
CA GLY A 20 -1.60 -18.66 29.44
C GLY A 20 -1.62 -18.64 27.91
N ALA A 21 -1.79 -17.47 27.28
CA ALA A 21 -1.74 -17.36 25.82
C ALA A 21 -0.31 -17.59 25.30
N ASN A 22 -0.17 -18.51 24.33
CA ASN A 22 1.08 -18.70 23.60
C ASN A 22 1.40 -17.48 22.71
N GLU A 23 2.68 -17.24 22.39
CA GLU A 23 3.17 -16.09 21.60
C GLU A 23 2.48 -15.92 20.24
N LEU A 24 2.18 -17.03 19.55
CA LEU A 24 1.40 -16.98 18.31
C LEU A 24 -0.02 -16.43 18.53
N THR A 25 -0.64 -16.79 19.64
CA THR A 25 -1.98 -16.30 20.00
C THR A 25 -1.95 -14.80 20.29
N ILE A 26 -0.94 -14.35 21.05
CA ILE A 26 -0.72 -12.93 21.35
C ILE A 26 -0.52 -12.14 20.04
N PHE A 27 0.32 -12.65 19.14
CA PHE A 27 0.55 -12.01 17.85
C PHE A 27 -0.73 -11.86 17.02
N TYR A 28 -1.46 -12.94 16.78
CA TYR A 28 -2.63 -12.91 15.88
C TYR A 28 -3.86 -12.24 16.51
N LYS A 29 -4.09 -12.39 17.82
CA LYS A 29 -5.30 -11.89 18.49
C LYS A 29 -5.14 -10.49 19.09
N ILE A 30 -3.92 -10.07 19.43
CA ILE A 30 -3.68 -8.79 20.12
C ILE A 30 -2.88 -7.86 19.20
N VAL A 31 -1.67 -8.25 18.81
CA VAL A 31 -0.76 -7.36 18.07
C VAL A 31 -1.28 -7.06 16.66
N LEU A 32 -1.65 -8.09 15.89
CA LEU A 32 -2.08 -7.96 14.50
C LEU A 32 -3.30 -7.04 14.30
N PRO A 33 -4.40 -7.16 15.06
CA PRO A 33 -5.55 -6.26 14.90
C PRO A 33 -5.23 -4.82 15.30
N LEU A 34 -4.40 -4.60 16.33
CA LEU A 34 -3.96 -3.26 16.74
C LEU A 34 -3.11 -2.58 15.66
N VAL A 35 -2.28 -3.36 14.96
CA VAL A 35 -1.33 -2.85 13.95
C VAL A 35 -1.95 -2.80 12.54
N ARG A 36 -3.10 -3.45 12.33
CA ARG A 36 -3.85 -3.48 11.05
C ARG A 36 -4.03 -2.10 10.38
N PRO A 37 -4.48 -1.03 11.06
CA PRO A 37 -4.65 0.26 10.42
C PRO A 37 -3.32 0.86 9.93
N ALA A 38 -2.24 0.70 10.69
CA ALA A 38 -0.91 1.12 10.26
C ALA A 38 -0.39 0.29 9.08
N MET A 39 -0.68 -1.02 9.05
CA MET A 39 -0.33 -1.87 7.90
C MET A 39 -1.09 -1.49 6.64
N ALA A 40 -2.37 -1.13 6.73
CA ALA A 40 -3.10 -0.63 5.57
C ALA A 40 -2.51 0.66 5.03
N ALA A 41 -2.15 1.60 5.90
CA ALA A 41 -1.51 2.84 5.48
C ALA A 41 -0.17 2.58 4.76
N LEU A 42 0.67 1.73 5.35
CA LEU A 42 1.91 1.27 4.74
C LEU A 42 1.67 0.53 3.42
N GLY A 43 0.63 -0.29 3.35
CA GLY A 43 0.23 -1.02 2.14
C GLY A 43 -0.14 -0.10 0.98
N VAL A 44 -0.89 0.97 1.22
CA VAL A 44 -1.20 1.99 0.19
C VAL A 44 0.06 2.68 -0.29
N LEU A 45 0.96 3.07 0.62
CA LEU A 45 2.21 3.72 0.26
C LEU A 45 3.07 2.81 -0.61
N ILE A 46 3.30 1.57 -0.17
CA ILE A 46 4.11 0.60 -0.93
C ILE A 46 3.45 0.27 -2.26
N PHE A 47 2.14 0.04 -2.29
CA PHE A 47 1.41 -0.17 -3.54
C PHE A 47 1.61 1.00 -4.50
N SER A 48 1.48 2.24 -4.00
CA SER A 48 1.65 3.44 -4.82
C SER A 48 3.07 3.54 -5.36
N PHE A 49 4.09 3.19 -4.55
CA PHE A 49 5.47 3.15 -5.02
C PHE A 49 5.68 2.11 -6.11
N VAL A 50 5.26 0.87 -5.89
CA VAL A 50 5.45 -0.22 -6.85
C VAL A 50 4.63 0.01 -8.12
N TRP A 51 3.39 0.46 -8.00
CA TRP A 51 2.52 0.73 -9.15
C TRP A 51 3.09 1.81 -10.07
N ASN A 52 3.72 2.84 -9.49
CA ASN A 52 4.33 3.94 -10.23
C ASN A 52 5.80 3.67 -10.64
N ASP A 53 6.34 2.48 -10.37
CA ASP A 53 7.76 2.20 -10.61
C ASP A 53 8.07 2.01 -12.10
N PHE A 54 8.29 3.14 -12.76
CA PHE A 54 8.58 3.21 -14.18
C PHE A 54 9.96 2.63 -14.52
N PHE A 55 10.96 2.93 -13.70
CA PHE A 55 12.37 2.66 -14.00
C PHE A 55 12.65 1.15 -14.01
N TRP A 56 12.28 0.45 -12.93
CA TRP A 56 12.50 -0.98 -12.86
C TRP A 56 11.60 -1.74 -13.82
N SER A 57 10.37 -1.27 -14.06
CA SER A 57 9.52 -1.86 -15.10
C SER A 57 10.13 -1.78 -16.49
N LEU A 58 10.83 -0.69 -16.82
CA LEU A 58 11.40 -0.53 -18.15
C LEU A 58 12.67 -1.37 -18.32
N ILE A 59 13.49 -1.49 -17.28
CA ILE A 59 14.78 -2.19 -17.33
C ILE A 59 14.59 -3.70 -17.23
N LEU A 60 13.72 -4.17 -16.35
CA LEU A 60 13.57 -5.60 -16.05
C LEU A 60 12.59 -6.31 -16.97
N SER A 61 11.74 -5.59 -17.70
CA SER A 61 10.75 -6.18 -18.60
C SER A 61 11.33 -6.25 -20.02
N PRO A 62 11.92 -7.39 -20.45
CA PRO A 62 12.92 -7.34 -21.50
C PRO A 62 12.31 -7.17 -22.90
N ILE A 63 11.14 -7.74 -23.20
CA ILE A 63 10.69 -7.90 -24.60
C ILE A 63 9.16 -7.89 -24.78
N SER A 64 8.33 -8.04 -23.73
CA SER A 64 6.86 -8.14 -23.88
C SER A 64 6.09 -7.08 -23.07
N PRO A 65 5.15 -6.34 -23.68
CA PRO A 65 4.31 -5.36 -22.96
C PRO A 65 3.47 -5.98 -21.83
N SER A 66 3.23 -7.29 -21.87
CA SER A 66 2.41 -8.03 -20.91
C SER A 66 2.99 -8.10 -19.48
N GLY A 67 4.29 -7.88 -19.31
CA GLY A 67 4.96 -7.88 -18.01
C GLY A 67 5.32 -6.49 -17.48
N MET A 68 4.92 -5.42 -18.17
CA MET A 68 5.22 -4.06 -17.75
C MET A 68 4.16 -3.53 -16.78
N LEU A 69 4.60 -2.72 -15.82
CA LEU A 69 3.70 -1.91 -15.01
C LEU A 69 2.95 -0.93 -15.93
N ALA A 70 1.69 -0.67 -15.61
CA ALA A 70 0.78 0.07 -16.47
C ALA A 70 1.30 1.47 -16.89
N PRO A 71 1.97 2.26 -16.03
CA PRO A 71 2.59 3.52 -16.45
C PRO A 71 3.70 3.34 -17.50
N ALA A 72 4.55 2.31 -17.33
CA ALA A 72 5.65 2.01 -18.25
C ALA A 72 5.13 1.46 -19.59
N GLY A 73 4.15 0.55 -19.54
CA GLY A 73 3.50 0.01 -20.72
C GLY A 73 2.76 1.09 -21.52
N LEU A 74 2.08 2.02 -20.85
CA LEU A 74 1.42 3.13 -21.53
C LEU A 74 2.44 4.00 -22.30
N ALA A 75 3.58 4.32 -21.69
CA ALA A 75 4.61 5.14 -22.33
C ALA A 75 5.22 4.47 -23.59
N THR A 76 5.39 3.15 -23.58
CA THR A 76 5.92 2.42 -24.75
C THR A 76 4.91 2.33 -25.89
N ILE A 77 3.62 2.12 -25.57
CA ILE A 77 2.53 2.09 -26.56
C ILE A 77 2.36 3.46 -27.24
N ILE A 78 2.40 4.54 -26.45
CA ILE A 78 2.26 5.91 -26.97
C ILE A 78 3.44 6.25 -27.90
N LYS A 79 4.67 5.96 -27.49
CA LYS A 79 5.87 6.25 -28.31
C LYS A 79 5.92 5.44 -29.60
N GLY A 80 5.36 4.23 -29.62
CA GLY A 80 5.43 3.32 -30.77
C GLY A 80 4.27 3.42 -31.78
N ARG A 81 3.02 3.66 -31.32
CA ARG A 81 1.83 3.58 -32.20
C ARG A 81 0.94 4.83 -32.24
N PHE A 82 1.00 5.69 -31.23
CA PHE A 82 0.07 6.82 -31.06
C PHE A 82 0.82 8.15 -30.88
N TYR A 83 1.96 8.29 -31.55
CA TYR A 83 2.79 9.49 -31.47
C TYR A 83 1.96 10.72 -31.93
N ASN A 84 1.81 11.72 -31.06
CA ASN A 84 0.98 12.94 -31.21
C ASN A 84 -0.54 12.83 -30.98
N GLU A 85 -1.06 11.68 -30.53
CA GLU A 85 -2.48 11.53 -30.15
C GLU A 85 -2.69 11.89 -28.66
N TYR A 86 -2.74 13.19 -28.35
CA TYR A 86 -2.92 13.68 -26.97
C TYR A 86 -4.19 13.15 -26.29
N ASN A 87 -5.26 12.90 -27.07
CA ASN A 87 -6.51 12.35 -26.57
C ASN A 87 -6.32 10.93 -26.00
N VAL A 88 -5.61 10.07 -26.74
CA VAL A 88 -5.33 8.69 -26.33
C VAL A 88 -4.41 8.67 -25.10
N MET A 89 -3.43 9.57 -25.06
CA MET A 89 -2.55 9.73 -23.90
C MET A 89 -3.31 10.15 -22.64
N ALA A 90 -4.23 11.11 -22.75
CA ALA A 90 -5.02 11.60 -21.62
C ALA A 90 -5.92 10.48 -21.06
N VAL A 91 -6.64 9.76 -21.92
CA VAL A 91 -7.49 8.63 -21.51
C VAL A 91 -6.67 7.52 -20.86
N GLY A 92 -5.54 7.15 -21.46
CA GLY A 92 -4.64 6.13 -20.89
C GLY A 92 -4.12 6.52 -19.51
N SER A 93 -3.73 7.79 -19.34
CA SER A 93 -3.23 8.31 -18.06
C SER A 93 -4.29 8.25 -16.96
N ILE A 94 -5.54 8.59 -17.28
CA ILE A 94 -6.66 8.48 -16.34
C ILE A 94 -6.88 7.03 -15.93
N LEU A 95 -6.90 6.10 -16.89
CA LEU A 95 -7.08 4.67 -16.60
C LEU A 95 -5.96 4.10 -15.71
N VAL A 96 -4.71 4.51 -15.94
CA VAL A 96 -3.57 4.10 -15.12
C VAL A 96 -3.62 4.68 -13.71
N ALA A 97 -4.22 5.87 -13.54
CA ALA A 97 -4.41 6.50 -12.24
C ALA A 97 -5.58 5.93 -11.43
N LEU A 98 -6.52 5.20 -12.05
CA LEU A 98 -7.69 4.66 -11.34
C LEU A 98 -7.35 3.66 -10.23
N PRO A 99 -6.49 2.64 -10.42
CA PRO A 99 -6.20 1.66 -9.38
C PRO A 99 -5.69 2.25 -8.05
N PRO A 100 -4.70 3.16 -8.02
CA PRO A 100 -4.27 3.78 -6.76
C PRO A 100 -5.36 4.63 -6.11
N VAL A 101 -6.19 5.32 -6.90
CA VAL A 101 -7.33 6.09 -6.38
C VAL A 101 -8.38 5.18 -5.73
N VAL A 102 -8.74 4.07 -6.40
CA VAL A 102 -9.67 3.07 -5.85
C VAL A 102 -9.11 2.46 -4.57
N LEU A 103 -7.83 2.10 -4.56
CA LEU A 103 -7.19 1.54 -3.38
C LEU A 103 -7.21 2.52 -2.20
N PHE A 104 -6.97 3.81 -2.45
CA PHE A 104 -7.08 4.85 -1.43
C PHE A 104 -8.48 4.89 -0.83
N PHE A 105 -9.54 4.92 -1.64
CA PHE A 105 -10.92 4.93 -1.12
C PHE A 105 -11.30 3.67 -0.34
N LEU A 106 -10.76 2.51 -0.71
CA LEU A 106 -10.96 1.26 0.05
C LEU A 106 -10.29 1.31 1.43
N LEU A 107 -9.13 1.96 1.53
CA LEU A 107 -8.30 1.98 2.74
C LEU A 107 -8.40 3.28 3.55
N GLN A 108 -9.13 4.30 3.08
CA GLN A 108 -9.29 5.60 3.73
C GLN A 108 -9.77 5.50 5.19
N LYS A 109 -10.65 4.53 5.50
CA LYS A 109 -11.16 4.32 6.86
C LYS A 109 -10.04 3.90 7.83
N GLN A 110 -9.07 3.12 7.34
CA GLN A 110 -7.94 2.66 8.14
C GLN A 110 -6.89 3.76 8.34
N PHE A 111 -6.72 4.64 7.36
CA PHE A 111 -5.90 5.85 7.52
C PHE A 111 -6.43 6.76 8.63
N ILE A 112 -7.74 7.06 8.63
CA ILE A 112 -8.36 7.92 9.64
C ILE A 112 -8.23 7.28 11.03
N SER A 113 -8.51 5.98 11.16
CA SER A 113 -8.37 5.24 12.43
C SER A 113 -6.92 5.19 12.95
N GLY A 114 -5.92 5.17 12.06
CA GLY A 114 -4.52 5.19 12.44
C GLY A 114 -4.05 6.56 12.96
N LEU A 115 -4.57 7.65 12.38
CA LEU A 115 -4.27 9.02 12.82
C LEU A 115 -4.90 9.33 14.19
N THR A 116 -6.10 8.82 14.47
CA THR A 116 -6.80 9.08 15.74
C THR A 116 -6.19 8.35 16.94
N MET A 117 -5.53 7.19 16.75
CA MET A 117 -4.85 6.49 17.85
C MET A 117 -3.62 7.24 18.39
N GLY A 118 -3.01 8.12 17.59
CA GLY A 118 -1.94 9.01 18.04
C GLY A 118 -2.44 10.29 18.71
N ALA A 119 -3.72 10.65 18.51
CA ALA A 119 -4.29 11.93 18.94
C ALA A 119 -4.80 11.93 20.39
N THR A 120 -5.00 10.78 21.03
CA THR A 120 -5.48 10.68 22.42
C THR A 120 -4.37 10.82 23.48
N LYS A 121 -3.16 11.22 23.09
CA LYS A 121 -2.05 11.54 24.01
C LYS A 121 -1.88 13.06 24.25
N GLY A 122 -2.87 13.86 23.87
CA GLY A 122 -2.99 15.29 24.21
C GLY A 122 -4.14 15.54 25.16
#